data_AF-A0A1D6LZM9-F1
#
_entry.id   AF-A0A1D6LZM9-F1
#
_cell.length_a   1.000
_cell.length_b   1.000
_cell.length_c   1.000
_cell.angle_alpha   90.00
_cell.angle_beta   90.00
_cell.angle_gamma   90.00
#
_symmetry.space_group_name_H-M   'P 1'
#
loop_
_entity.id
_entity.type
_entity.pdbx_description
1 polymer ?
#
loop_
_entity_poly.entity_id
_entity_poly.type
_entity_poly.pdbx_seq_one_letter_code
_entity_poly.pdbx_strand_id
1 'polypeptide(L)'
;MKSVLVDFLVGARIKPTSIVSYNHLGNNNGMNLSAPQTFRSKEISKSNVVDDIVSSNAILYGPGEHPDHVVVIKYVPYVGDSKRAMDEYTSEIFMGSKNTIMLHNTCEDSLLTAPIILDLVLLAELSTRI
;
A
#
# COMPACT_ATOMS: atom_id res chain seq x y z
N MET A 1 -5.35 0.75 -3.89
CA MET A 1 -4.47 1.23 -4.99
C MET A 1 -3.24 0.36 -5.15
N LYS A 2 -2.31 0.30 -4.18
CA LYS A 2 -1.09 -0.53 -4.27
C LYS A 2 -1.37 -1.97 -4.74
N SER A 3 -2.27 -2.67 -4.06
CA SER A 3 -2.66 -4.06 -4.43
C SER A 3 -3.06 -4.17 -5.90
N VAL A 4 -4.00 -3.32 -6.34
CA VAL A 4 -4.50 -3.29 -7.73
C VAL A 4 -3.38 -2.96 -8.72
N LEU A 5 -2.51 -2.00 -8.43
CA LEU A 5 -1.45 -1.60 -9.35
C LEU A 5 -0.38 -2.68 -9.49
N VAL A 6 0.05 -3.27 -8.38
CA VAL A 6 1.09 -4.30 -8.40
C VAL A 6 0.57 -5.57 -9.07
N ASP A 7 -0.67 -5.97 -8.78
CA ASP A 7 -1.35 -7.07 -9.46
C ASP A 7 -1.45 -6.82 -10.97
N PHE A 8 -1.86 -5.62 -11.38
CA PHE A 8 -1.89 -5.23 -12.79
C PHE A 8 -0.50 -5.30 -13.46
N LEU A 9 0.54 -4.77 -12.83
CA LEU A 9 1.90 -4.77 -13.39
C LEU A 9 2.42 -6.20 -13.55
N VAL A 10 2.32 -7.03 -12.51
CA VAL A 10 2.76 -8.43 -12.54
C VAL A 10 1.93 -9.25 -13.53
N GLY A 11 0.62 -9.03 -13.58
CA GLY A 11 -0.29 -9.64 -14.56
C GLY A 11 0.05 -9.25 -16.00
N ALA A 12 0.52 -8.01 -16.23
CA ALA A 12 1.02 -7.53 -17.51
C ALA A 12 2.46 -7.98 -17.83
N ARG A 13 3.07 -8.82 -16.97
CA ARG A 13 4.47 -9.27 -17.06
C ARG A 13 5.50 -8.15 -17.00
N ILE A 14 5.17 -7.07 -16.29
CA ILE A 14 6.11 -6.03 -15.89
C ILE A 14 6.61 -6.41 -14.49
N LYS A 15 7.91 -6.29 -14.24
CA LYS A 15 8.52 -6.70 -12.96
C LYS A 15 8.73 -5.47 -12.06
N PRO A 16 7.84 -5.17 -11.10
CA PRO A 16 8.16 -4.23 -10.03
C PRO A 16 9.44 -4.65 -9.31
N THR A 17 10.41 -3.76 -9.23
CA THR A 17 11.69 -3.98 -8.53
C THR A 17 11.85 -3.07 -7.33
N SER A 18 11.18 -1.91 -7.30
CA SER A 18 11.14 -1.04 -6.13
C SER A 18 9.77 -0.41 -5.94
N ILE A 19 9.31 -0.40 -4.69
CA ILE A 19 8.06 0.19 -4.25
C ILE A 19 8.36 1.04 -3.01
N VAL A 20 8.22 2.35 -3.12
CA VAL A 20 8.44 3.28 -2.00
C VAL A 20 7.15 4.01 -1.71
N SER A 21 6.61 3.84 -0.50
CA SER A 21 5.31 4.37 -0.07
C SER A 21 5.45 5.35 1.08
N TYR A 22 5.45 6.64 0.77
CA TYR A 22 5.46 7.72 1.76
C TYR A 22 4.04 8.18 2.08
N ASN A 23 3.73 8.38 3.36
CA ASN A 23 2.45 8.87 3.82
C ASN A 23 2.66 9.95 4.87
N HIS A 24 1.85 11.01 4.85
CA HIS A 24 1.75 11.93 5.97
C HIS A 24 0.31 12.37 6.24
N LEU A 25 -0.01 12.53 7.52
CA LEU A 25 -1.32 12.89 8.04
C LEU A 25 -1.19 13.57 9.41
N GLY A 26 -2.18 14.39 9.77
CA GLY A 26 -2.16 15.26 10.95
C GLY A 26 -3.28 14.97 11.97
N ASN A 27 -4.12 13.96 11.74
CA ASN A 27 -5.15 13.54 12.67
C ASN A 27 -4.57 12.70 13.83
N ASN A 28 -5.43 12.33 14.79
CA ASN A 28 -5.02 11.55 15.96
C ASN A 28 -4.41 10.18 15.61
N ASN A 29 -4.84 9.58 14.48
CA ASN A 29 -4.23 8.37 13.95
C ASN A 29 -2.75 8.62 13.58
N GLY A 30 -2.47 9.70 12.86
CA GLY A 30 -1.10 10.13 12.57
C GLY A 30 -0.27 10.39 13.82
N MET A 31 -0.86 11.03 14.83
CA MET A 31 -0.20 11.29 16.10
C MET A 31 0.17 10.00 16.83
N ASN A 32 -0.75 9.04 16.90
CA ASN A 32 -0.49 7.74 17.52
C ASN A 32 0.59 6.94 16.78
N LEU A 33 0.59 7.00 15.44
CA LEU A 33 1.58 6.34 14.57
C LEU A 33 2.96 7.00 14.59
N SER A 34 3.12 8.14 15.27
CA SER A 34 4.45 8.74 15.49
C SER A 34 5.31 7.91 16.46
N ALA A 35 4.69 7.06 17.29
CA ALA A 35 5.40 6.15 18.17
C ALA A 35 5.91 4.92 17.38
N PRO A 36 7.18 4.49 17.55
CA PRO A 36 7.74 3.38 16.78
C PRO A 36 6.98 2.04 16.93
N GLN A 37 6.46 1.77 18.12
CA GLN A 37 5.75 0.50 18.42
C GLN A 37 4.42 0.39 17.65
N THR A 38 3.65 1.47 17.59
CA THR A 38 2.39 1.53 16.85
C THR A 38 2.65 1.60 15.34
N PHE A 39 3.71 2.28 14.91
CA PHE A 39 4.15 2.30 13.53
C PHE A 39 4.49 0.90 13.00
N ARG A 40 5.23 0.09 13.76
CA ARG A 40 5.67 -1.24 13.34
C ARG A 40 4.51 -2.16 12.92
N SER A 41 3.38 -2.09 13.64
CA SER A 41 2.19 -2.87 13.29
C SER A 41 1.59 -2.46 11.94
N LYS A 42 1.63 -1.16 11.63
CA LYS A 42 1.13 -0.62 10.36
C LYS A 42 2.10 -0.84 9.22
N GLU A 43 3.40 -0.85 9.51
CA GLU A 43 4.46 -1.16 8.55
C GLU A 43 4.29 -2.60 8.04
N ILE A 44 4.23 -3.59 8.93
CA ILE A 44 4.08 -5.01 8.57
C ILE A 44 2.84 -5.23 7.69
N SER A 45 1.68 -4.73 8.11
CA SER A 45 0.44 -4.92 7.35
C SER A 45 0.42 -4.22 5.99
N LYS A 46 1.18 -3.13 5.81
CA LYS A 46 1.31 -2.42 4.52
C LYS A 46 2.36 -3.03 3.60
N SER A 47 3.33 -3.75 4.16
CA SER A 47 4.39 -4.41 3.40
C SER A 47 3.90 -5.74 2.82
N ASN A 48 3.22 -6.55 3.61
CA ASN A 48 2.81 -7.91 3.22
C ASN A 48 1.84 -8.01 2.03
N VAL A 49 1.26 -6.89 1.57
CA VAL A 49 0.28 -6.85 0.46
C VAL A 49 0.87 -7.17 -0.91
N VAL A 50 2.19 -7.35 -1.02
CA VAL A 50 2.90 -7.62 -2.27
C VAL A 50 3.41 -9.06 -2.33
N ASP A 51 3.44 -9.78 -1.20
CA ASP A 51 4.12 -11.07 -1.08
C ASP A 51 3.44 -12.18 -1.89
N ASP A 52 2.11 -12.21 -1.88
CA ASP A 52 1.30 -13.14 -2.65
C ASP A 52 1.40 -12.88 -4.16
N ILE A 53 1.37 -11.60 -4.57
CA ILE A 53 1.49 -11.19 -5.97
C ILE A 53 2.88 -11.55 -6.52
N VAL A 54 3.95 -11.32 -5.77
CA VAL A 54 5.32 -11.72 -6.15
C VAL A 54 5.41 -13.24 -6.29
N SER A 55 4.88 -13.97 -5.31
CA SER A 55 4.88 -15.45 -5.30
C SER A 55 4.08 -16.05 -6.45
N SER A 56 3.14 -15.32 -7.03
CA SER A 56 2.30 -15.79 -8.14
C SER A 56 3.04 -15.94 -9.47
N ASN A 57 4.20 -15.29 -9.65
CA ASN A 57 4.88 -15.21 -10.94
C ASN A 57 6.38 -15.55 -10.85
N ALA A 58 6.67 -16.85 -10.85
CA ALA A 58 8.02 -17.41 -10.82
C ALA A 58 8.86 -17.13 -12.09
N ILE A 59 8.27 -16.55 -13.15
CA ILE A 59 9.01 -16.12 -14.34
C ILE A 59 9.68 -14.77 -14.08
N LEU A 60 8.99 -13.86 -13.37
CA LEU A 60 9.52 -12.54 -13.05
C LEU A 60 10.42 -12.58 -11.81
N TYR A 61 10.06 -13.39 -10.81
CA TYR A 61 10.75 -13.46 -9.52
C TYR A 61 11.34 -14.84 -9.28
N GLY A 62 12.64 -14.88 -8.99
CA GLY A 62 13.32 -16.08 -8.55
C GLY A 62 12.92 -16.50 -7.12
N PRO A 63 13.33 -17.71 -6.67
CA PRO A 63 13.06 -18.17 -5.32
C PRO A 63 13.61 -17.20 -4.26
N GLY A 64 12.73 -16.65 -3.43
CA GLY A 64 13.08 -15.69 -2.38
C GLY A 64 13.40 -14.28 -2.88
N GLU A 65 13.18 -13.98 -4.17
CA GLU A 65 13.33 -12.64 -4.73
C GLU A 65 12.09 -11.79 -4.42
N HIS A 66 12.32 -10.59 -3.89
CA HIS A 66 11.27 -9.60 -3.61
C HIS A 66 11.72 -8.22 -4.09
N PRO A 67 10.79 -7.33 -4.50
CA PRO A 67 11.12 -5.94 -4.75
C PRO A 67 11.55 -5.24 -3.46
N ASP A 68 12.40 -4.23 -3.58
CA ASP A 68 12.67 -3.31 -2.47
C ASP A 68 11.36 -2.63 -2.05
N HIS A 69 10.92 -2.82 -0.80
CA HIS A 69 9.66 -2.27 -0.32
C HIS A 69 9.84 -1.43 0.94
N VAL A 70 9.60 -0.13 0.82
CA VAL A 70 9.73 0.81 1.93
C VAL A 70 8.41 1.49 2.21
N VAL A 71 7.99 1.51 3.47
CA VAL A 71 6.80 2.22 3.93
C VAL A 71 7.21 3.28 4.94
N VAL A 72 6.79 4.53 4.73
CA VAL A 72 7.04 5.65 5.63
C VAL A 72 5.72 6.30 6.00
N ILE A 73 5.56 6.61 7.28
CA ILE A 73 4.44 7.40 7.81
C ILE A 73 5.02 8.53 8.66
N LYS A 74 4.60 9.77 8.40
CA LYS A 74 4.99 10.95 9.18
C LYS A 74 3.78 11.70 9.70
N TYR A 75 3.88 12.18 10.93
CA TYR A 75 2.88 13.05 11.52
C TYR A 75 3.15 14.50 11.10
N VAL A 76 2.17 15.13 10.45
CA VAL A 76 2.23 16.51 9.98
C VAL A 76 0.92 17.20 10.38
N PRO A 77 0.88 17.95 11.50
CA PRO A 77 -0.36 18.47 12.07
C PRO A 77 -1.22 19.27 11.09
N TYR A 78 -0.57 20.05 10.22
CA TYR A 78 -1.24 20.98 9.29
C TYR A 78 -2.25 20.30 8.35
N VAL A 79 -1.98 19.06 7.93
CA VAL A 79 -2.85 18.38 6.94
C VAL A 79 -4.09 17.73 7.58
N GLY A 80 -4.17 17.66 8.91
CA GLY A 80 -5.32 17.09 9.62
C GLY A 80 -5.70 15.69 9.12
N ASP A 81 -6.99 15.48 8.82
CA ASP A 81 -7.51 14.22 8.27
C ASP A 81 -7.19 14.00 6.77
N SER A 82 -6.74 15.06 6.09
CA SER A 82 -6.38 15.06 4.67
C SER A 82 -5.03 14.39 4.43
N LYS A 83 -5.02 13.07 4.56
CA LYS A 83 -3.85 12.22 4.36
C LYS A 83 -3.32 12.36 2.93
N ARG A 84 -2.00 12.50 2.83
CA ARG A 84 -1.27 12.49 1.56
C ARG A 84 -0.48 11.20 1.45
N ALA A 85 -0.63 10.49 0.35
CA ALA A 85 0.18 9.34 -0.01
C ALA A 85 0.97 9.65 -1.28
N MET A 86 2.26 9.39 -1.24
CA MET A 86 3.20 9.54 -2.33
C MET A 86 3.87 8.19 -2.53
N ASP A 87 3.58 7.55 -3.65
CA ASP A 87 4.11 6.23 -3.97
C ASP A 87 4.96 6.30 -5.24
N GLU A 88 6.12 5.66 -5.22
CA GLU A 88 6.96 5.43 -6.39
C GLU A 88 7.02 3.92 -6.65
N TYR A 89 6.71 3.52 -7.89
CA TYR A 89 6.83 2.16 -8.38
C TYR A 89 7.84 2.16 -9.53
N THR A 90 9.00 1.55 -9.31
CA THR A 90 9.99 1.32 -10.36
C THR A 90 9.96 -0.15 -10.76
N SER A 91 9.91 -0.39 -12.07
CA SER A 91 9.80 -1.72 -12.66
C SER A 91 10.82 -1.93 -13.76
N GLU A 92 11.26 -3.17 -13.95
CA GLU A 92 12.01 -3.61 -15.11
C GLU A 92 11.05 -4.04 -16.23
N ILE A 93 11.37 -3.61 -17.45
CA ILE A 93 10.64 -3.90 -18.68
C ILE A 93 11.59 -4.46 -19.74
N PHE A 94 11.08 -4.66 -20.96
CA PHE A 94 11.79 -5.28 -22.06
C PHE A 94 13.20 -4.69 -22.29
N MET A 95 14.17 -5.57 -22.58
CA MET A 95 15.58 -5.23 -22.82
C MET A 95 16.27 -4.49 -21.66
N GLY A 96 15.88 -4.77 -20.41
CA GLY A 96 16.49 -4.17 -19.22
C GLY A 96 16.20 -2.68 -19.05
N SER A 97 15.23 -2.15 -19.79
CA SER A 97 14.74 -0.79 -19.61
C SER A 97 13.93 -0.68 -18.32
N LYS A 98 13.73 0.55 -17.83
CA LYS A 98 12.98 0.82 -16.60
C LYS A 98 11.70 1.58 -16.90
N ASN A 99 10.66 1.27 -16.14
CA ASN A 99 9.43 2.04 -16.05
C ASN A 99 9.29 2.57 -14.62
N THR A 100 8.94 3.85 -14.47
CA THR A 100 8.72 4.47 -13.16
C THR A 100 7.36 5.15 -13.15
N ILE A 101 6.55 4.84 -12.15
CA ILE A 101 5.24 5.43 -11.91
C ILE A 101 5.29 6.16 -10.57
N MET A 102 5.06 7.47 -10.58
CA MET A 102 4.88 8.28 -9.38
C MET A 102 3.40 8.60 -9.19
N LEU A 103 2.87 8.31 -8.01
CA LEU A 103 1.48 8.55 -7.64
C LEU A 103 1.43 9.49 -6.44
N HIS A 104 0.63 10.54 -6.57
CA HIS A 104 0.27 11.40 -5.45
C HIS A 104 -1.24 11.30 -5.23
N ASN A 105 -1.63 10.78 -4.07
CA ASN A 105 -3.01 10.63 -3.68
C ASN A 105 -3.31 11.53 -2.47
N THR A 106 -4.35 12.35 -2.59
CA THR A 106 -4.91 13.13 -1.48
C THR A 106 -6.23 12.50 -1.11
N CYS A 107 -6.34 12.04 0.12
CA CYS A 107 -7.52 11.34 0.61
C CYS A 107 -7.88 11.84 2.00
N GLU A 108 -9.15 12.14 2.22
CA GLU A 108 -9.69 12.28 3.56
C GLU A 108 -9.80 10.88 4.18
N ASP A 109 -8.91 10.58 5.14
CA ASP A 109 -8.69 9.23 5.68
C ASP A 109 -9.98 8.69 6.32
N SER A 110 -10.70 9.56 7.04
CA SER A 110 -11.96 9.20 7.69
C SER A 110 -13.08 8.94 6.67
N LEU A 111 -13.18 9.76 5.62
CA LEU A 111 -14.22 9.59 4.58
C LEU A 111 -13.98 8.33 3.73
N LEU A 112 -12.72 7.92 3.54
CA LEU A 112 -12.42 6.65 2.86
C LEU A 112 -12.68 5.45 3.78
N THR A 113 -12.47 5.60 5.09
CA THR A 113 -12.62 4.51 6.06
C THR A 113 -14.08 4.24 6.45
N ALA A 114 -14.89 5.29 6.60
CA ALA A 114 -16.29 5.17 7.01
C ALA A 114 -17.14 4.18 6.18
N PRO A 115 -17.14 4.22 4.82
CA PRO A 115 -17.90 3.26 4.03
C PRO A 115 -17.37 1.82 4.16
N ILE A 116 -16.06 1.62 4.32
CA ILE A 116 -15.47 0.29 4.53
C ILE A 116 -15.98 -0.33 5.84
N ILE A 117 -16.12 0.48 6.90
CA ILE A 117 -16.70 0.01 8.16
C ILE A 117 -18.16 -0.44 7.95
N LEU A 118 -18.94 0.31 7.18
CA LEU A 118 -20.32 -0.07 6.86
C LEU A 118 -20.37 -1.39 6.09
N ASP A 119 -19.54 -1.56 5.07
CA ASP A 119 -19.45 -2.79 4.28
C ASP A 119 -19.12 -3.99 5.17
N LEU A 120 -18.14 -3.86 6.07
CA LEU A 120 -17.76 -4.92 6.99
C LEU A 120 -18.90 -5.30 7.94
N VAL A 121 -19.63 -4.33 8.49
CA VAL A 121 -20.77 -4.60 9.38
C VAL A 121 -21.90 -5.31 8.63
N LEU A 122 -22.23 -4.85 7.42
CA LEU A 122 -23.28 -5.44 6.60
C LEU A 122 -22.93 -6.88 6.18
N LEU A 123 -21.71 -7.12 5.73
CA LEU A 123 -21.25 -8.45 5.35
C LEU A 123 -21.15 -9.39 6.56
N ALA A 124 -20.67 -8.90 7.71
CA ALA A 124 -20.60 -9.70 8.93
C ALA A 124 -22.00 -10.11 9.40
N GLU A 125 -22.94 -9.18 9.43
CA GLU A 125 -24.32 -9.47 9.84
C GLU A 125 -25.00 -10.44 8.86
N LEU A 126 -24.83 -10.27 7.55
CA LEU A 126 -25.32 -11.22 6.55
C LEU A 126 -24.75 -12.62 6.78
N SER A 127 -23.45 -12.71 7.11
CA SER A 127 -22.76 -13.98 7.36
C SER A 127 -23.24 -14.70 8.63
N THR A 128 -23.95 -14.02 9.55
CA THR A 128 -24.59 -14.69 10.70
C THR A 128 -25.93 -15.33 10.36
N ARG A 129 -26.49 -14.99 9.20
CA ARG A 129 -27.80 -15.45 8.71
C ARG A 129 -27.70 -16.53 7.64
N ILE A 130 -26.48 -16.91 7.27
CA ILE A 130 -26.14 -18.01 6.36
C ILE A 130 -25.50 -19.11 7.19
#